data_AF-A0A656Z306-F1
#
_entry.id   AF-A0A656Z306-F1
#
_cell.length_a   1.000
_cell.length_b   1.000
_cell.length_c   1.000
_cell.angle_alpha   90.00
_cell.angle_beta   90.00
_cell.angle_gamma   90.00
#
_symmetry.space_group_name_H-M   'P 1'
#
loop_
_entity.id
_entity.type
_entity.pdbx_description
1 polymer ?
#
loop_
_entity_poly.entity_id
_entity_poly.type
_entity_poly.pdbx_seq_one_letter_code
_entity_poly.pdbx_strand_id
1 'polypeptide(L)'
;MNISTAHHTGLSPVMSIEDLQTFMEREFPQLGESFKIVSVSEGAAIMHLHADEQHLRPGGTVSGPSLFALADVAAYAAILGHIGPVALAVTTNLNINFLRKADP
;
A
#
# COMPACT_ATOMS: atom_id res chain seq x y z
N MET A 1 35.29 -14.75 10.11
CA MET A 1 34.21 -13.73 10.16
C MET A 1 33.66 -13.65 8.75
N ASN A 2 32.65 -14.47 8.42
CA ASN A 2 32.09 -14.53 7.07
C ASN A 2 31.03 -13.45 6.95
N ILE A 3 31.37 -12.37 6.26
CA ILE A 3 30.40 -11.38 5.82
C ILE A 3 29.74 -12.00 4.60
N SER A 4 28.54 -12.56 4.77
CA SER A 4 27.73 -13.04 3.66
C SER A 4 27.23 -11.82 2.88
N THR A 5 27.98 -11.39 1.88
CA THR A 5 27.51 -10.44 0.86
C THR A 5 26.64 -11.20 -0.14
N ALA A 6 25.49 -11.67 0.32
CA ALA A 6 24.41 -12.02 -0.60
C ALA A 6 23.82 -10.69 -1.08
N HIS A 7 24.27 -10.24 -2.26
CA HIS A 7 23.49 -9.29 -3.04
C HIS A 7 22.16 -9.99 -3.36
N HIS A 8 21.08 -9.65 -2.65
CA HIS A 8 19.73 -10.01 -3.09
C HIS A 8 19.48 -9.29 -4.40
N THR A 9 19.73 -9.98 -5.51
CA THR A 9 19.50 -9.51 -6.87
C THR A 9 18.03 -9.56 -7.28
N GLY A 10 17.14 -10.05 -6.40
CA GLY A 10 15.69 -10.00 -6.58
C GLY A 10 15.05 -9.17 -5.47
N LEU A 11 14.03 -8.39 -5.83
CA LEU A 11 13.18 -7.69 -4.88
C LEU A 11 12.22 -8.71 -4.25
N SER A 12 12.72 -9.74 -3.58
CA SER A 12 11.84 -10.72 -2.92
C SER A 12 11.22 -10.13 -1.65
N PRO A 13 9.91 -10.26 -1.42
CA PRO A 13 9.28 -9.81 -0.19
C PRO A 13 9.86 -10.53 1.04
N VAL A 14 10.10 -9.78 2.11
CA VAL A 14 10.56 -10.26 3.42
C VAL A 14 9.45 -10.24 4.48
N MET A 15 8.31 -9.62 4.18
CA MET A 15 7.10 -9.65 4.99
C MET A 15 5.98 -10.38 4.26
N SER A 16 5.20 -11.18 5.00
CA SER A 16 3.97 -11.78 4.51
C SER A 16 2.83 -10.75 4.41
N ILE A 17 1.70 -11.14 3.81
CA ILE A 17 0.50 -10.30 3.78
C ILE A 17 -0.01 -10.09 5.22
N GLU A 18 0.03 -11.13 6.04
CA GLU A 18 -0.40 -11.10 7.44
C GLU A 18 0.49 -10.18 8.29
N ASP A 19 1.81 -10.20 8.06
CA ASP A 19 2.74 -9.29 8.74
C ASP A 19 2.45 -7.84 8.38
N LEU A 20 2.19 -7.56 7.10
CA LEU A 20 1.87 -6.22 6.62
C LEU A 20 0.52 -5.76 7.16
N GLN A 21 -0.51 -6.60 7.13
CA GLN A 21 -1.82 -6.27 7.71
C GLN A 21 -1.71 -5.94 9.20
N THR A 22 -1.02 -6.79 9.97
CA THR A 22 -0.77 -6.55 11.40
C THR A 22 -0.02 -5.24 11.64
N PHE A 23 0.98 -4.95 10.81
CA PHE A 23 1.72 -3.69 10.88
C PHE A 23 0.81 -2.49 10.61
N MET A 24 0.05 -2.54 9.52
CA MET A 24 -0.82 -1.45 9.08
C MET A 24 -1.95 -1.17 10.08
N GLU A 25 -2.55 -2.20 10.67
CA GLU A 25 -3.57 -2.06 11.72
C GLU A 25 -3.02 -1.37 12.97
N ARG A 26 -1.76 -1.66 13.34
CA ARG A 26 -1.12 -1.06 14.51
C ARG A 26 -0.69 0.40 14.26
N GLU A 27 -0.05 0.68 13.14
CA GLU A 27 0.54 2.00 12.86
C GLU A 27 -0.45 2.96 12.19
N PHE A 28 -1.47 2.44 11.50
CA PHE A 28 -2.47 3.22 10.76
C PHE A 28 -3.91 2.76 11.04
N PRO A 29 -4.36 2.69 12.31
CA PRO A 29 -5.73 2.26 12.64
C PRO A 29 -6.82 3.09 11.94
N GLN A 30 -6.51 4.34 11.56
CA GLN A 30 -7.39 5.22 10.81
C GLN A 30 -7.71 4.78 9.37
N LEU A 31 -6.90 3.89 8.76
CA LEU A 31 -7.23 3.33 7.45
C LEU A 31 -8.42 2.36 7.52
N GLY A 32 -8.73 1.86 8.72
CA GLY A 32 -9.82 0.91 8.94
C GLY A 32 -9.65 -0.35 8.10
N GLU A 33 -10.78 -0.97 7.75
CA GLU A 33 -10.79 -2.22 7.00
C GLU A 33 -10.92 -2.04 5.49
N SER A 34 -11.10 -0.80 5.02
CA SER A 34 -11.41 -0.50 3.61
C SER A 34 -10.24 -0.80 2.68
N PHE A 35 -9.00 -0.70 3.16
CA PHE A 35 -7.79 -0.99 2.40
C PHE A 35 -7.31 -2.41 2.67
N LYS A 36 -7.39 -3.28 1.65
CA LYS A 36 -6.99 -4.69 1.75
C LYS A 36 -5.80 -4.98 0.83
N ILE A 37 -4.73 -5.52 1.41
CA ILE A 37 -3.61 -6.07 0.64
C ILE A 37 -4.09 -7.38 0.01
N VAL A 38 -4.05 -7.45 -1.32
CA VAL A 38 -4.47 -8.60 -2.12
C VAL A 38 -3.30 -9.54 -2.38
N SER A 39 -2.14 -8.99 -2.72
CA SER A 39 -0.92 -9.77 -2.92
C SER A 39 0.32 -8.92 -2.70
N VAL A 40 1.43 -9.59 -2.39
CA VAL A 40 2.78 -9.03 -2.43
C VAL A 40 3.63 -10.00 -3.22
N SER A 41 4.39 -9.47 -4.17
CA SER A 41 5.24 -10.22 -5.09
C SER A 41 6.51 -9.43 -5.33
N GLU A 42 7.40 -9.96 -6.16
CA GLU A 42 8.70 -9.33 -6.39
C GLU A 42 8.56 -7.87 -6.86
N GLY A 43 8.99 -6.94 -6.01
CA GLY A 43 8.95 -5.49 -6.27
C GLY A 43 7.56 -4.86 -6.31
N ALA A 44 6.50 -5.56 -5.90
CA ALA A 44 5.12 -5.08 -6.05
C ALA A 44 4.17 -5.51 -4.91
N ALA A 45 3.16 -4.67 -4.67
CA ALA A 45 1.98 -5.02 -3.89
C ALA A 45 0.72 -4.64 -4.67
N ILE A 46 -0.33 -5.45 -4.52
CA ILE A 46 -1.68 -5.16 -5.03
C ILE A 46 -2.56 -4.85 -3.83
N MET A 47 -3.29 -3.74 -3.90
CA MET A 47 -4.23 -3.31 -2.87
C MET A 47 -5.59 -3.05 -3.48
N HIS A 48 -6.62 -3.37 -2.72
CA HIS A 48 -8.00 -3.04 -3.03
C HIS A 48 -8.53 -2.04 -2.00
N LEU A 49 -9.14 -0.96 -2.48
CA LEU A 49 -10.02 -0.13 -1.67
C LEU A 49 -11.47 -0.60 -1.83
N HIS A 50 -12.06 -1.16 -0.78
CA HIS A 50 -13.51 -1.36 -0.69
C HIS A 50 -14.17 -0.02 -0.42
N ALA A 51 -14.58 0.67 -1.48
CA ALA A 51 -15.14 2.00 -1.37
C ALA A 51 -16.56 1.96 -0.78
N ASP A 52 -16.80 2.81 0.22
CA ASP A 52 -18.09 3.08 0.83
C ASP A 52 -18.39 4.59 0.81
N GLU A 53 -19.47 5.03 1.45
CA GLU A 53 -19.92 6.42 1.46
C GLU A 53 -18.83 7.44 1.83
N GLN A 54 -17.86 7.07 2.69
CA GLN A 54 -16.78 7.98 3.11
C GLN A 54 -15.76 8.25 1.99
N HIS A 55 -15.72 7.39 0.97
CA HIS A 55 -14.80 7.47 -0.16
C HIS A 55 -15.42 8.13 -1.39
N LEU A 56 -16.73 8.37 -1.39
CA LEU A 56 -17.46 8.86 -2.55
C LEU A 56 -17.51 10.38 -2.59
N ARG A 57 -17.56 10.93 -3.80
CA ARG A 57 -17.96 12.32 -4.05
C ARG A 57 -19.43 12.37 -4.50
N PRO A 58 -20.06 13.57 -4.48
CA PRO A 58 -21.39 13.75 -5.06
C PRO A 58 -21.47 13.16 -6.48
N GLY A 59 -22.48 12.32 -6.72
CA GLY A 59 -22.63 11.58 -7.97
C GLY A 59 -22.10 10.14 -7.95
N GLY A 60 -21.69 9.61 -6.79
CA GLY A 60 -21.51 8.17 -6.59
C GLY A 60 -20.23 7.59 -7.20
N THR A 61 -19.16 8.38 -7.30
CA THR A 61 -17.86 7.91 -7.80
C THR A 61 -16.80 8.06 -6.73
N VAL A 62 -15.76 7.23 -6.75
CA VAL A 62 -14.64 7.32 -5.81
C VAL A 62 -13.94 8.68 -5.95
N SER A 63 -13.65 9.29 -4.80
CA SER A 63 -13.05 10.62 -4.72
C SER A 63 -11.57 10.59 -5.13
N GLY A 64 -11.06 11.72 -5.64
CA GLY A 64 -9.64 11.88 -5.91
C GLY A 64 -8.74 11.63 -4.69
N PRO A 65 -9.09 12.17 -3.49
CA PRO A 65 -8.37 11.86 -2.25
C PRO A 65 -8.34 10.36 -1.91
N SER A 66 -9.43 9.64 -2.13
CA SER A 66 -9.46 8.18 -1.88
C SER A 66 -8.58 7.41 -2.86
N LEU A 67 -8.55 7.80 -4.13
CA LEU A 67 -7.62 7.22 -5.12
C LEU A 67 -6.16 7.53 -4.79
N PHE A 68 -5.88 8.73 -4.28
CA PHE A 68 -4.54 9.10 -3.80
C PHE A 68 -4.13 8.23 -2.61
N ALA A 69 -5.01 8.09 -1.61
CA ALA A 69 -4.76 7.24 -0.45
C ALA A 69 -4.50 5.78 -0.86
N LEU A 70 -5.29 5.23 -1.80
CA LEU A 70 -5.07 3.88 -2.32
C LEU A 70 -3.68 3.73 -2.96
N ALA A 71 -3.27 4.68 -3.80
CA ALA A 71 -1.95 4.63 -4.43
C ALA A 71 -0.80 4.76 -3.42
N ASP A 72 -0.93 5.68 -2.47
CA ASP A 72 0.08 5.92 -1.43
C ASP A 72 0.26 4.71 -0.52
N VAL A 73 -0.85 4.19 0.03
CA VAL A 73 -0.83 3.05 0.94
C VAL A 73 -0.36 1.77 0.22
N ALA A 74 -0.74 1.57 -1.04
CA ALA A 74 -0.24 0.43 -1.82
C ALA A 74 1.28 0.51 -2.06
N ALA A 75 1.80 1.69 -2.39
CA ALA A 75 3.24 1.90 -2.55
C ALA A 75 3.98 1.70 -1.23
N TYR A 76 3.42 2.18 -0.12
CA TYR A 76 3.97 1.97 1.22
C TYR A 76 4.02 0.48 1.58
N ALA A 77 2.93 -0.27 1.34
CA ALA A 77 2.90 -1.71 1.56
C ALA A 77 3.91 -2.46 0.68
N ALA A 78 4.09 -2.04 -0.58
CA ALA A 78 5.13 -2.59 -1.45
C ALA A 78 6.52 -2.33 -0.87
N ILE A 79 6.81 -1.12 -0.39
CA ILE A 79 8.11 -0.79 0.23
C ILE A 79 8.35 -1.64 1.48
N LEU A 80 7.43 -1.62 2.44
CA LEU A 80 7.55 -2.39 3.68
C LEU A 80 7.69 -3.87 3.42
N GLY A 81 6.95 -4.39 2.44
CA GLY A 81 7.02 -5.78 2.00
C GLY A 81 8.44 -6.24 1.70
N HIS A 82 9.32 -5.33 1.27
CA HIS A 82 10.70 -5.64 0.86
C HIS A 82 11.78 -5.18 1.84
N ILE A 83 11.53 -4.12 2.63
CA ILE A 83 12.52 -3.57 3.57
C ILE A 83 12.25 -3.97 5.03
N GLY A 84 11.15 -4.67 5.30
CA GLY A 84 10.71 -5.01 6.64
C GLY A 84 9.92 -3.87 7.31
N PRO A 85 9.61 -4.00 8.62
CA PRO A 85 8.70 -3.10 9.35
C PRO A 85 9.35 -1.74 9.70
N VAL A 86 9.81 -1.02 8.70
CA VAL A 86 10.44 0.29 8.83
C VAL A 86 9.37 1.39 8.78
N ALA A 87 8.81 1.73 9.95
CA ALA A 87 7.72 2.69 10.06
C ALA A 87 8.00 4.07 9.44
N LEU A 88 9.27 4.49 9.43
CA LEU A 88 9.70 5.82 8.99
C LEU A 88 9.97 5.93 7.48
N ALA A 89 9.47 5.00 6.66
CA ALA A 89 9.40 5.23 5.22
C ALA A 89 8.42 6.40 4.95
N VAL A 90 8.86 7.38 4.16
CA VAL A 90 8.11 8.62 3.93
C VAL A 90 7.89 8.88 2.46
N THR A 91 6.64 9.17 2.09
CA THR A 91 6.28 9.64 0.75
C THR A 91 6.82 11.06 0.57
N THR A 92 7.83 11.21 -0.29
CA THR A 92 8.42 12.52 -0.62
C THR A 92 7.73 13.18 -1.80
N ASN A 93 7.22 12.36 -2.72
CA ASN A 93 6.45 12.79 -3.87
C ASN A 93 5.49 11.69 -4.30
N LEU A 94 4.27 12.08 -4.67
CA LEU A 94 3.33 11.24 -5.38
C LEU A 94 2.56 12.12 -6.38
N ASN A 95 2.50 11.68 -7.63
CA ASN A 95 1.72 12.31 -8.68
C ASN A 95 0.73 11.30 -9.26
N ILE A 96 -0.52 11.71 -9.46
CA ILE A 96 -1.56 10.89 -10.07
C ILE A 96 -2.30 11.69 -11.16
N ASN A 97 -2.72 10.99 -12.21
CA ASN A 97 -3.56 11.55 -13.26
C ASN A 97 -4.89 10.79 -13.31
N PHE A 98 -6.01 11.51 -13.37
CA PHE A 98 -7.35 10.90 -13.42
C PHE A 98 -7.76 10.67 -14.87
N LEU A 99 -7.77 9.40 -15.30
CA LEU A 99 -8.02 9.03 -16.70
C LEU A 99 -9.51 8.81 -17.00
N ARG A 100 -10.28 8.36 -16.02
CA ARG A 100 -11.73 8.13 -16.11
C ARG A 100 -12.37 8.22 -14.73
N LYS A 101 -13.71 8.26 -14.70
CA LYS A 101 -14.46 8.10 -13.45
C LYS A 101 -14.19 6.69 -12.87
N ALA A 102 -14.00 6.63 -11.56
CA ALA A 102 -13.88 5.39 -10.81
C ALA A 102 -15.21 5.10 -10.14
N ASP A 103 -15.79 3.95 -10.45
CA ASP A 103 -16.98 3.45 -9.80
C ASP A 103 -16.59 2.80 -8.45
N PRO A 104 -17.50 2.78 -7.46
CA PRO A 104 -17.25 2.16 -6.16
C PRO A 104 -16.98 0.66 -6.23
#